data_AF-A0A9D6PM78-F1
#
_entry.id   AF-A0A9D6PM78-F1
#
_cell.length_a   1.000
_cell.length_b   1.000
_cell.length_c   1.000
_cell.angle_alpha   90.00
_cell.angle_beta   90.00
_cell.angle_gamma   90.00
#
_symmetry.space_group_name_H-M   'P 1'
#
loop_
_entity.id
_entity.type
_entity.pdbx_description
1 polymer ?
#
loop_
_entity_poly.entity_id
_entity_poly.type
_entity_poly.pdbx_seq_one_letter_code
_entity_poly.pdbx_strand_id
1 'polypeptide(L)'
;MKAADVLVSGSLAFDRIMNFPGRFRDHILPEKIHLLNVSFTVDDLREQYGGTAGNIAYTLRLLGVPVAVLATAGADFGPYQQWLLKHGVDLRPTQLTTRVPTAVASMVTDRDDNQITAFYPGALALAVPAAIVRAALARRPKLVVLAPSDVPTTMAVGEAAQHANVPYLFDPGQQTTVFSSTALARLLRRARLFVSNDYERALVLKKIGWSLKRLERTVETVITTLGPQGSIVSSAGKRIHVRAARPQSELDPTGAGDAFRAGFLAAYLHGHALETAARLGSVAAAYTVERFGTQTHRFSRAAIAKRYQENYRQRLTL
;
A
#
# COMPACT_ATOMS: atom_id res chain seq x y z
N MET A 1 -3.31 11.45 -23.90
CA MET A 1 -3.68 11.13 -22.49
C MET A 1 -3.10 12.20 -21.57
N LYS A 2 -3.90 12.76 -20.65
CA LYS A 2 -3.43 13.70 -19.60
C LYS A 2 -2.32 13.07 -18.75
N ALA A 3 -1.42 13.88 -18.20
CA ALA A 3 -0.40 13.40 -17.25
C ALA A 3 -1.09 12.80 -16.01
N ALA A 4 -0.46 11.79 -15.39
CA ALA A 4 -0.97 11.23 -14.14
C ALA A 4 -0.78 12.25 -13.01
N ASP A 5 -1.79 12.38 -12.15
CA ASP A 5 -1.72 13.25 -10.97
C ASP A 5 -0.87 12.61 -9.88
N VAL A 6 -0.89 11.26 -9.79
CA VAL A 6 -0.10 10.49 -8.83
C VAL A 6 0.81 9.51 -9.55
N LEU A 7 2.08 9.46 -9.14
CA LEU A 7 3.01 8.39 -9.50
C LEU A 7 3.20 7.49 -8.29
N VAL A 8 2.81 6.22 -8.39
CA VAL A 8 2.98 5.24 -7.32
C VAL A 8 4.18 4.37 -7.62
N SER A 9 5.23 4.50 -6.81
CA SER A 9 6.39 3.62 -6.79
C SER A 9 6.21 2.58 -5.71
N GLY A 10 6.26 1.29 -6.05
CA GLY A 10 6.01 0.20 -5.10
C GLY A 10 5.90 -1.15 -5.79
N SER A 11 5.50 -2.18 -5.05
CA SER A 11 5.44 -3.54 -5.56
C SER A 11 4.23 -3.81 -6.46
N LEU A 12 4.45 -4.66 -7.46
CA LEU A 12 3.42 -5.41 -8.16
C LEU A 12 3.63 -6.89 -7.81
N ALA A 13 2.60 -7.55 -7.30
CA ALA A 13 2.70 -8.92 -6.85
C ALA A 13 1.44 -9.73 -7.15
N PHE A 14 1.57 -11.05 -7.16
CA PHE A 14 0.46 -11.98 -7.06
C PHE A 14 0.32 -12.46 -5.62
N ASP A 15 -0.88 -12.45 -5.08
CA ASP A 15 -1.19 -13.03 -3.77
C ASP A 15 -1.87 -14.38 -3.99
N ARG A 16 -1.16 -15.47 -3.71
CA ARG A 16 -1.67 -16.84 -3.80
C ARG A 16 -2.11 -17.29 -2.42
N ILE A 17 -3.41 -17.35 -2.21
CA ILE A 17 -4.01 -17.74 -0.95
C ILE A 17 -4.54 -19.17 -1.09
N MET A 18 -4.13 -20.01 -0.16
CA MET A 18 -4.50 -21.41 -0.08
C MET A 18 -5.18 -21.67 1.25
N ASN A 19 -6.36 -22.29 1.22
CA ASN A 19 -7.11 -22.58 2.44
C ASN A 19 -6.87 -24.03 2.85
N PHE A 20 -6.28 -24.19 4.04
CA PHE A 20 -6.12 -25.48 4.70
C PHE A 20 -7.31 -25.70 5.66
N PRO A 21 -8.16 -26.73 5.46
CA PRO A 21 -9.37 -26.91 6.28
C PRO A 21 -9.10 -27.36 7.72
N GLY A 22 -7.89 -27.84 8.00
CA GLY A 22 -7.45 -28.25 9.33
C GLY A 22 -6.89 -27.10 10.17
N ARG A 23 -6.19 -27.43 11.26
CA ARG A 23 -5.46 -26.48 12.11
C ARG A 23 -3.98 -26.82 12.09
N PHE A 24 -3.10 -25.83 11.96
CA PHE A 24 -1.65 -26.09 11.91
C PHE A 24 -1.12 -26.80 13.15
N ARG A 25 -1.66 -26.48 14.32
CA ARG A 25 -1.26 -27.10 15.59
C ARG A 25 -1.46 -28.62 15.63
N ASP A 26 -2.38 -29.16 14.81
CA ASP A 26 -2.65 -30.59 14.76
C ASP A 26 -1.60 -31.33 13.91
N HIS A 27 -0.76 -30.58 13.17
CA HIS A 27 0.27 -31.08 12.26
C HIS A 27 1.69 -30.68 12.66
N ILE A 28 1.84 -29.72 13.58
CA ILE A 28 3.14 -29.22 14.06
C ILE A 28 3.40 -29.81 15.45
N LEU A 29 4.37 -30.71 15.53
CA LEU A 29 4.84 -31.31 16.79
C LEU A 29 5.85 -30.36 17.47
N PRO A 30 5.53 -29.72 18.61
CA PRO A 30 6.40 -28.73 19.24
C PRO A 30 7.80 -29.28 19.57
N GLU A 31 7.88 -30.53 20.02
CA GLU A 31 9.13 -31.20 20.37
C GLU A 31 10.02 -31.53 19.15
N LYS A 32 9.46 -31.52 17.94
CA LYS A 32 10.18 -31.78 16.68
C LYS A 32 10.30 -30.56 15.76
N ILE A 33 10.08 -29.33 16.25
CA ILE A 33 10.22 -28.10 15.44
C ILE A 33 11.58 -27.99 14.75
N HIS A 34 12.65 -28.52 15.36
CA HIS A 34 13.99 -28.56 14.78
C HIS A 34 14.10 -29.41 13.49
N LEU A 35 13.11 -30.25 13.20
CA LEU A 35 12.95 -31.07 12.00
C LEU A 35 11.52 -30.91 11.43
N LEU A 36 11.05 -29.67 11.31
CA LEU A 36 9.69 -29.39 10.83
C LEU A 36 9.51 -29.87 9.37
N ASN A 37 8.71 -30.93 9.20
CA ASN A 37 8.30 -31.45 7.91
C ASN A 37 6.78 -31.62 7.89
N VAL A 38 6.10 -30.72 7.18
CA VAL A 38 4.64 -30.66 7.10
C VAL A 38 4.21 -30.53 5.66
N SER A 39 3.13 -31.23 5.30
CA SER A 39 2.45 -31.10 4.01
C SER A 39 0.97 -30.87 4.28
N PHE A 40 0.45 -29.72 3.85
CA PHE A 40 -0.94 -29.33 4.02
C PHE A 40 -1.67 -29.54 2.69
N THR A 41 -2.64 -30.45 2.66
CA THR A 41 -3.57 -30.56 1.53
C THR A 41 -4.58 -29.41 1.62
N VAL A 42 -4.67 -28.60 0.57
CA VAL A 42 -5.52 -27.39 0.54
C VAL A 42 -6.73 -27.63 -0.34
N ASP A 43 -7.88 -27.08 0.06
CA ASP A 43 -9.15 -27.27 -0.65
C ASP A 43 -9.32 -26.31 -1.84
N ASP A 44 -8.66 -25.16 -1.76
CA ASP A 44 -8.79 -24.07 -2.72
C ASP A 44 -7.45 -23.33 -2.88
N LEU A 45 -7.18 -22.88 -4.10
CA LEU A 45 -6.04 -22.04 -4.46
C LEU A 45 -6.58 -20.86 -5.26
N ARG A 46 -6.46 -19.66 -4.69
CA ARG A 46 -6.86 -18.42 -5.35
C ARG A 46 -5.65 -17.55 -5.58
N GLU A 47 -5.45 -17.11 -6.82
CA GLU A 47 -4.50 -16.06 -7.14
C GLU A 47 -5.24 -14.73 -7.25
N GLN A 48 -4.76 -13.73 -6.53
CA GLN A 48 -5.26 -12.36 -6.54
C GLN A 48 -4.17 -11.43 -7.05
N TYR A 49 -4.59 -10.34 -7.69
CA TYR A 49 -3.71 -9.24 -8.04
C TYR A 49 -3.42 -8.38 -6.82
N GLY A 50 -2.14 -8.17 -6.55
CA GLY A 50 -1.67 -7.51 -5.33
C GLY A 50 -0.42 -6.65 -5.55
N GLY A 51 0.33 -6.47 -4.47
CA GLY A 51 1.43 -5.51 -4.43
C GLY A 51 0.94 -4.08 -4.16
N THR A 52 1.66 -3.37 -3.31
CA THR A 52 1.20 -2.10 -2.73
C THR A 52 0.96 -1.04 -3.78
N ALA A 53 1.78 -0.97 -4.83
CA ALA A 53 1.57 -0.02 -5.91
C ALA A 53 0.31 -0.33 -6.72
N GLY A 54 0.07 -1.61 -7.02
CA GLY A 54 -1.14 -2.05 -7.71
C GLY A 54 -2.40 -1.73 -6.90
N ASN A 55 -2.40 -2.03 -5.60
CA ASN A 55 -3.53 -1.84 -4.70
C ASN A 55 -3.91 -0.36 -4.56
N ILE A 56 -2.91 0.50 -4.32
CA ILE A 56 -3.10 1.95 -4.22
C ILE A 56 -3.59 2.51 -5.56
N ALA A 57 -2.98 2.11 -6.68
CA ALA A 57 -3.35 2.59 -8.00
C ALA A 57 -4.78 2.18 -8.39
N TYR A 58 -5.16 0.93 -8.16
CA TYR A 58 -6.51 0.43 -8.41
C TYR A 58 -7.57 1.27 -7.68
N THR A 59 -7.36 1.51 -6.39
CA THR A 59 -8.31 2.27 -5.57
C THR A 59 -8.34 3.76 -5.97
N LEU A 60 -7.19 4.36 -6.29
CA LEU A 60 -7.11 5.73 -6.83
C LEU A 60 -7.90 5.87 -8.13
N ARG A 61 -7.87 4.87 -9.01
CA ARG A 61 -8.66 4.86 -10.24
C ARG A 61 -10.16 4.78 -9.98
N LEU A 62 -10.61 3.99 -9.01
CA LEU A 62 -12.03 3.96 -8.61
C LEU A 62 -12.52 5.33 -8.09
N LEU A 63 -11.64 6.08 -7.44
CA LEU A 63 -11.89 7.46 -6.99
C LEU A 63 -11.75 8.49 -8.12
N GLY A 64 -11.34 8.05 -9.32
CA GLY A 64 -11.16 8.88 -10.52
C GLY A 64 -9.90 9.73 -10.52
N VAL A 65 -8.90 9.40 -9.71
CA VAL A 65 -7.58 10.04 -9.73
C VAL A 65 -6.75 9.45 -10.87
N PRO A 66 -6.17 10.25 -11.78
CA PRO A 66 -5.21 9.76 -12.78
C PRO A 66 -3.92 9.27 -12.09
N VAL A 67 -3.54 8.01 -12.30
CA VAL A 67 -2.40 7.38 -11.63
C VAL A 67 -1.52 6.59 -12.60
N ALA A 68 -0.21 6.64 -12.38
CA ALA A 68 0.78 5.79 -13.04
C ALA A 68 1.52 4.93 -12.02
N VAL A 69 1.94 3.73 -12.42
CA VAL A 69 2.71 2.79 -11.57
C VAL A 69 4.14 2.67 -12.10
N LEU A 70 5.09 3.02 -11.22
CA LEU A 70 6.52 2.80 -11.41
C LEU A 70 6.94 1.58 -10.59
N ALA A 71 7.28 0.51 -11.27
CA ALA A 71 7.61 -0.77 -10.66
C ALA A 71 8.38 -1.64 -11.66
N THR A 72 8.91 -2.77 -11.20
CA THR A 72 9.40 -3.83 -12.07
C THR A 72 8.46 -5.03 -11.97
N ALA A 73 8.02 -5.56 -13.11
CA ALA A 73 7.13 -6.72 -13.20
C ALA A 73 7.76 -7.82 -14.08
N GLY A 74 7.43 -9.07 -13.78
CA GLY A 74 8.09 -10.24 -14.36
C GLY A 74 7.44 -10.79 -15.62
N ALA A 75 7.93 -11.95 -16.05
CA ALA A 75 7.55 -12.59 -17.30
C ALA A 75 6.06 -13.00 -17.37
N ASP A 76 5.43 -13.21 -16.21
CA ASP A 76 4.05 -13.64 -16.01
C ASP A 76 3.05 -12.49 -15.81
N PHE A 77 3.49 -11.24 -15.92
CA PHE A 77 2.66 -10.06 -15.60
C PHE A 77 1.50 -9.82 -16.57
N GLY A 78 1.46 -10.47 -17.74
CA GLY A 78 0.50 -10.19 -18.82
C GLY A 78 -0.98 -10.04 -18.40
N PRO A 79 -1.57 -11.01 -17.69
CA PRO A 79 -2.96 -10.91 -17.22
C PRO A 79 -3.18 -9.73 -16.27
N TYR A 80 -2.24 -9.50 -15.34
CA TYR A 80 -2.33 -8.41 -14.39
C TYR A 80 -2.13 -7.04 -15.07
N GLN A 81 -1.25 -6.96 -16.06
CA GLN A 81 -1.11 -5.78 -16.91
C GLN A 81 -2.44 -5.40 -17.58
N GLN A 82 -3.14 -6.37 -18.17
CA GLN A 82 -4.45 -6.14 -18.79
C GLN A 82 -5.49 -5.67 -17.78
N TRP A 83 -5.49 -6.24 -16.57
CA TRP A 83 -6.37 -5.83 -15.48
C TRP A 83 -6.18 -4.37 -15.09
N LEU A 84 -4.93 -3.94 -14.86
CA LEU A 84 -4.62 -2.56 -14.46
C LEU A 84 -4.92 -1.57 -15.60
N LEU A 85 -4.59 -1.92 -16.85
CA LEU A 85 -4.93 -1.11 -18.02
C LEU A 85 -6.46 -0.96 -18.20
N LYS A 86 -7.23 -2.03 -17.98
CA LYS A 86 -8.71 -1.99 -18.01
C LYS A 86 -9.29 -1.03 -16.96
N HIS A 87 -8.62 -0.87 -15.81
CA HIS A 87 -9.00 0.11 -14.79
C HIS A 87 -8.37 1.50 -15.01
N GLY A 88 -7.64 1.69 -16.12
CA GLY A 88 -7.08 2.96 -16.55
C GLY A 88 -5.82 3.39 -15.80
N VAL A 89 -5.08 2.45 -15.20
CA VAL A 89 -3.77 2.70 -14.62
C VAL A 89 -2.74 2.86 -15.74
N ASP A 90 -1.91 3.90 -15.67
CA ASP A 90 -0.82 4.12 -16.61
C ASP A 90 0.41 3.29 -16.23
N LEU A 91 0.75 2.31 -17.07
CA LEU A 91 1.88 1.39 -16.87
C LEU A 91 3.11 1.73 -17.71
N ARG A 92 3.14 2.89 -18.40
CA ARG A 92 4.34 3.34 -19.12
C ARG A 92 5.62 3.40 -18.25
N PRO A 93 5.57 3.74 -16.94
CA PRO A 93 6.76 3.71 -16.09
C PRO A 93 7.02 2.34 -15.44
N THR A 94 6.31 1.28 -15.84
CA THR A 94 6.57 -0.09 -15.37
C THR A 94 7.62 -0.77 -16.25
N GLN A 95 8.71 -1.24 -15.65
CA GLN A 95 9.74 -2.04 -16.31
C GLN A 95 9.27 -3.49 -16.38
N LEU A 96 9.26 -4.08 -17.58
CA LEU A 96 9.01 -5.52 -17.75
C LEU A 96 10.34 -6.27 -17.86
N THR A 97 10.45 -7.40 -17.19
CA THR A 97 11.59 -8.32 -17.31
C THR A 97 11.10 -9.70 -17.73
N THR A 98 11.88 -10.38 -18.57
CA THR A 98 11.65 -11.80 -18.92
C THR A 98 12.51 -12.75 -18.10
N ARG A 99 13.37 -12.23 -17.20
CA ARG A 99 14.38 -13.02 -16.47
C ARG A 99 13.80 -13.81 -15.29
N VAL A 100 12.76 -13.27 -14.64
CA VAL A 100 12.16 -13.80 -13.42
C VAL A 100 10.64 -13.53 -13.44
N PRO A 101 9.84 -14.31 -12.69
CA PRO A 101 8.42 -14.00 -12.53
C PRO A 101 8.20 -12.78 -11.64
N THR A 102 6.98 -12.26 -11.64
CA THR A 102 6.52 -11.17 -10.78
C THR A 102 6.61 -11.61 -9.32
N ALA A 103 6.68 -10.64 -8.39
CA ALA A 103 6.67 -10.98 -6.97
C ALA A 103 5.44 -11.82 -6.63
N VAL A 104 5.58 -12.78 -5.72
CA VAL A 104 4.46 -13.59 -5.27
C VAL A 104 4.51 -13.79 -3.76
N ALA A 105 3.38 -13.55 -3.10
CA ALA A 105 3.13 -13.94 -1.73
C ALA A 105 2.29 -15.21 -1.76
N SER A 106 2.85 -16.35 -1.34
CA SER A 106 2.10 -17.60 -1.18
C SER A 106 1.77 -17.81 0.28
N MET A 107 0.49 -17.89 0.60
CA MET A 107 -0.04 -17.94 1.96
C MET A 107 -0.89 -19.18 2.10
N VAL A 108 -0.58 -20.02 3.10
CA VAL A 108 -1.50 -21.06 3.56
C VAL A 108 -2.16 -20.54 4.83
N THR A 109 -3.49 -20.56 4.86
CA THR A 109 -4.30 -20.15 6.02
C THR A 109 -5.04 -21.35 6.57
N ASP A 110 -4.95 -21.58 7.89
CA ASP A 110 -5.69 -22.64 8.57
C ASP A 110 -7.07 -22.18 9.08
N ARG A 111 -7.86 -23.10 9.64
CA ARG A 111 -9.21 -22.81 10.15
C ARG A 111 -9.25 -21.82 11.32
N ASP A 112 -8.13 -21.61 12.01
CA ASP A 112 -8.01 -20.69 13.14
C ASP A 112 -7.40 -19.33 12.70
N ASP A 113 -7.37 -19.04 11.39
CA ASP A 113 -6.79 -17.84 10.77
C ASP A 113 -5.28 -17.66 10.97
N ASN A 114 -4.56 -18.74 11.31
CA ASN A 114 -3.10 -18.71 11.32
C ASN A 114 -2.57 -18.73 9.88
N GLN A 115 -1.46 -18.03 9.62
CA GLN A 115 -0.89 -17.95 8.28
C GLN A 115 0.58 -18.36 8.26
N ILE A 116 0.95 -19.18 7.27
CA ILE A 116 2.34 -19.44 6.89
C ILE A 116 2.55 -18.81 5.51
N THR A 117 3.41 -17.79 5.44
CA THR A 117 3.63 -16.98 4.24
C THR A 117 5.05 -17.16 3.71
N ALA A 118 5.16 -17.56 2.45
CA ALA A 118 6.40 -17.51 1.68
C ALA A 118 6.31 -16.37 0.66
N PHE A 119 7.22 -15.40 0.77
CA PHE A 119 7.30 -14.28 -0.17
C PHE A 119 8.50 -14.45 -1.09
N TYR A 120 8.25 -14.56 -2.39
CA TYR A 120 9.28 -14.54 -3.42
C TYR A 120 9.31 -13.15 -4.09
N PRO A 121 10.40 -12.37 -3.93
CA PRO A 121 10.48 -11.03 -4.49
C PRO A 121 10.44 -11.00 -6.01
N GLY A 122 11.03 -11.99 -6.69
CA GLY A 122 11.09 -12.03 -8.16
C GLY A 122 11.52 -10.69 -8.78
N ALA A 123 10.71 -10.20 -9.72
CA ALA A 123 10.92 -8.93 -10.40
C ALA A 123 11.04 -7.71 -9.46
N LEU A 124 10.43 -7.74 -8.26
CA LEU A 124 10.53 -6.66 -7.27
C LEU A 124 11.97 -6.42 -6.80
N ALA A 125 12.82 -7.47 -6.78
CA ALA A 125 14.21 -7.33 -6.38
C ALA A 125 15.08 -6.64 -7.46
N LEU A 126 14.54 -6.45 -8.66
CA LEU A 126 15.22 -5.76 -9.76
C LEU A 126 14.85 -4.28 -9.73
N ALA A 127 15.81 -3.44 -9.37
CA ALA A 127 15.62 -2.00 -9.31
C ALA A 127 15.15 -1.43 -10.65
N VAL A 128 14.23 -0.46 -10.58
CA VAL A 128 13.75 0.24 -11.77
C VAL A 128 14.89 1.10 -12.34
N PRO A 129 15.19 1.00 -13.66
CA PRO A 129 16.24 1.79 -14.27
C PRO A 129 16.09 3.29 -14.03
N ALA A 130 17.20 3.97 -13.70
CA ALA A 130 17.20 5.41 -13.42
C ALA A 130 16.64 6.26 -14.57
N ALA A 131 16.79 5.80 -15.82
CA ALA A 131 16.20 6.46 -16.98
C ALA A 131 14.66 6.47 -16.94
N ILE A 132 14.04 5.37 -16.50
CA ILE A 132 12.59 5.27 -16.31
C ILE A 132 12.13 6.16 -15.16
N VAL A 133 12.86 6.16 -14.03
CA VAL A 133 12.59 7.06 -12.90
C VAL A 133 12.59 8.52 -13.35
N ARG A 134 13.65 8.97 -14.04
CA ARG A 134 13.75 10.35 -14.55
C ARG A 134 12.62 10.67 -15.53
N ALA A 135 12.32 9.77 -16.48
CA ALA A 135 11.25 9.97 -17.45
C ALA A 135 9.87 10.07 -16.77
N ALA A 136 9.61 9.27 -15.74
CA ALA A 136 8.37 9.32 -14.97
C ALA A 136 8.21 10.66 -14.23
N LEU A 137 9.27 11.13 -13.54
CA LEU A 137 9.26 12.39 -12.80
C LEU A 137 9.22 13.62 -13.73
N ALA A 138 9.80 13.54 -14.93
CA ALA A 138 9.74 14.61 -15.92
C ALA A 138 8.30 14.93 -16.37
N ARG A 139 7.35 13.99 -16.17
CA ARG A 139 5.91 14.21 -16.40
C ARG A 139 5.25 15.09 -15.33
N ARG A 140 6.00 15.48 -14.29
CA ARG A 140 5.59 16.33 -13.17
C ARG A 140 4.27 15.88 -12.53
N PRO A 141 4.20 14.67 -11.94
CA PRO A 141 3.04 14.28 -11.15
C PRO A 141 2.85 15.27 -9.99
N LYS A 142 1.61 15.46 -9.55
CA LYS A 142 1.30 16.34 -8.40
C LYS A 142 1.85 15.78 -7.10
N LEU A 143 1.94 14.45 -7.00
CA LEU A 143 2.47 13.74 -5.84
C LEU A 143 3.07 12.39 -6.24
N VAL A 144 4.13 11.98 -5.54
CA VAL A 144 4.69 10.63 -5.62
C VAL A 144 4.33 9.83 -4.37
N VAL A 145 4.00 8.56 -4.52
CA VAL A 145 3.88 7.61 -3.42
C VAL A 145 5.10 6.70 -3.46
N LEU A 146 5.89 6.71 -2.39
CA LEU A 146 6.99 5.77 -2.15
C LEU A 146 6.44 4.65 -1.26
N ALA A 147 5.69 3.72 -1.86
CA ALA A 147 5.17 2.52 -1.22
C ALA A 147 6.26 1.42 -1.17
N PRO A 148 6.04 0.31 -0.43
CA PRO A 148 7.02 -0.77 -0.33
C PRO A 148 7.53 -1.27 -1.69
N SER A 149 8.83 -1.06 -1.94
CA SER A 149 9.60 -1.55 -3.09
C SER A 149 10.99 -1.96 -2.62
N ASP A 150 11.86 -2.41 -3.53
CA ASP A 150 13.28 -2.44 -3.26
C ASP A 150 13.81 -1.06 -2.82
N VAL A 151 14.78 -1.09 -1.88
CA VAL A 151 15.38 0.12 -1.31
C VAL A 151 16.06 0.98 -2.39
N PRO A 152 16.86 0.44 -3.35
CA PRO A 152 17.47 1.24 -4.40
C PRO A 152 16.48 2.07 -5.22
N THR A 153 15.39 1.47 -5.72
CA THR A 153 14.34 2.19 -6.44
C THR A 153 13.70 3.25 -5.55
N THR A 154 13.35 2.91 -4.31
CA THR A 154 12.70 3.86 -3.38
C THR A 154 13.58 5.08 -3.14
N MET A 155 14.89 4.89 -2.94
CA MET A 155 15.86 5.97 -2.78
C MET A 155 15.98 6.80 -4.05
N ALA A 156 16.11 6.16 -5.22
CA ALA A 156 16.25 6.85 -6.50
C ALA A 156 15.02 7.70 -6.84
N VAL A 157 13.81 7.19 -6.58
CA VAL A 157 12.56 7.93 -6.81
C VAL A 157 12.43 9.07 -5.80
N GLY A 158 12.75 8.86 -4.53
CA GLY A 158 12.74 9.90 -3.51
C GLY A 158 13.70 11.05 -3.84
N GLU A 159 14.91 10.74 -4.31
CA GLU A 159 15.89 11.74 -4.74
C GLU A 159 15.47 12.48 -6.01
N ALA A 160 14.93 11.76 -7.00
CA ALA A 160 14.41 12.36 -8.22
C ALA A 160 13.21 13.29 -7.94
N ALA A 161 12.31 12.90 -7.04
CA ALA A 161 11.19 13.72 -6.60
C ALA A 161 11.66 15.02 -5.92
N GLN A 162 12.69 14.93 -5.06
CA GLN A 162 13.29 16.10 -4.42
C GLN A 162 13.91 17.05 -5.44
N HIS A 163 14.73 16.55 -6.38
CA HIS A 163 15.32 17.38 -7.43
C HIS A 163 14.27 18.03 -8.33
N ALA A 164 13.14 17.35 -8.58
CA ALA A 164 12.05 17.88 -9.38
C ALA A 164 11.07 18.78 -8.59
N ASN A 165 11.30 18.99 -7.28
CA ASN A 165 10.37 19.67 -6.36
C ASN A 165 8.95 19.08 -6.37
N VAL A 166 8.84 17.75 -6.52
CA VAL A 166 7.58 17.02 -6.45
C VAL A 166 7.41 16.47 -5.02
N PRO A 167 6.31 16.79 -4.32
CA PRO A 167 6.09 16.27 -2.98
C PRO A 167 5.83 14.76 -3.02
N TYR A 168 6.26 14.06 -1.97
CA TYR A 168 5.96 12.63 -1.85
C TYR A 168 5.37 12.25 -0.50
N LEU A 169 4.55 11.21 -0.55
CA LEU A 169 4.15 10.40 0.59
C LEU A 169 5.14 9.24 0.73
N PHE A 170 5.76 9.12 1.90
CA PHE A 170 6.64 8.01 2.23
C PHE A 170 5.89 6.95 3.04
N ASP A 171 5.91 5.72 2.53
CA ASP A 171 5.30 4.55 3.10
C ASP A 171 6.29 3.38 3.05
N PRO A 172 7.14 3.21 4.08
CA PRO A 172 8.11 2.12 4.09
C PRO A 172 7.45 0.75 4.30
N GLY A 173 6.25 0.71 4.88
CA GLY A 173 5.48 -0.50 5.21
C GLY A 173 6.35 -1.68 5.65
N GLN A 174 6.16 -2.81 4.99
CA GLN A 174 6.88 -4.08 5.22
C GLN A 174 8.40 -3.98 5.00
N GLN A 175 8.89 -2.98 4.25
CA GLN A 175 10.32 -2.81 3.96
C GLN A 175 11.07 -2.05 5.05
N THR A 176 10.40 -1.57 6.10
CA THR A 176 11.01 -0.83 7.23
C THR A 176 12.25 -1.52 7.82
N THR A 177 12.21 -2.85 7.94
CA THR A 177 13.32 -3.66 8.49
C THR A 177 14.51 -3.75 7.54
N VAL A 178 14.30 -3.60 6.23
CA VAL A 178 15.34 -3.68 5.18
C VAL A 178 16.10 -2.36 5.03
N PHE A 179 15.44 -1.21 5.18
CA PHE A 179 16.13 0.09 5.10
C PHE A 179 17.21 0.25 6.16
N SER A 180 18.30 0.95 5.86
CA SER A 180 19.20 1.43 6.91
C SER A 180 18.56 2.59 7.69
N SER A 181 19.04 2.84 8.92
CA SER A 181 18.59 4.00 9.72
C SER A 181 18.85 5.33 9.00
N THR A 182 19.97 5.44 8.28
CA THR A 182 20.33 6.61 7.49
C THR A 182 19.42 6.84 6.29
N ALA A 183 19.05 5.77 5.57
CA ALA A 183 18.13 5.83 4.44
C ALA A 183 16.72 6.26 4.88
N LEU A 184 16.18 5.65 5.94
CA LEU A 184 14.89 6.05 6.52
C LEU A 184 14.88 7.53 6.92
N ALA A 185 15.88 7.97 7.70
CA ALA A 185 15.97 9.36 8.13
C ALA A 185 16.13 10.33 6.94
N ARG A 186 16.84 9.95 5.87
CA ARG A 186 17.00 10.77 4.66
C ARG A 186 15.67 10.97 3.94
N LEU A 187 14.89 9.90 3.73
CA LEU A 187 13.57 9.99 3.11
C LEU A 187 12.56 10.72 4.00
N LEU A 188 12.57 10.51 5.31
CA LEU A 188 11.65 11.19 6.23
C LEU A 188 11.87 12.71 6.29
N ARG A 189 13.13 13.18 6.27
CA ARG A 189 13.43 14.63 6.33
C ARG A 189 12.87 15.44 5.16
N ARG A 190 12.51 14.78 4.08
CA ARG A 190 12.09 15.42 2.82
C ARG A 190 10.67 14.98 2.41
N ALA A 191 10.05 14.08 3.17
CA ALA A 191 8.69 13.64 2.94
C ALA A 191 7.71 14.75 3.26
N ARG A 192 6.70 14.92 2.41
CA ARG A 192 5.55 15.78 2.71
C ARG A 192 4.56 15.06 3.61
N LEU A 193 4.33 13.79 3.28
CA LEU A 193 3.44 12.91 4.02
C LEU A 193 4.24 11.68 4.47
N PHE A 194 4.01 11.21 5.68
CA PHE A 194 4.49 9.92 6.15
C PHE A 194 3.30 9.12 6.65
N VAL A 195 3.16 7.88 6.20
CA VAL A 195 2.08 6.99 6.63
C VAL A 195 2.66 5.66 7.10
N SER A 196 2.08 5.12 8.17
CA SER A 196 2.38 3.79 8.69
C SER A 196 1.25 3.33 9.61
N ASN A 197 1.24 2.05 9.98
CA ASN A 197 0.51 1.65 11.19
C ASN A 197 1.31 2.02 12.46
N ASP A 198 0.74 1.78 13.63
CA ASP A 198 1.35 2.10 14.93
C ASP A 198 2.61 1.28 15.22
N TYR A 199 2.61 -0.01 14.89
CA TYR A 199 3.74 -0.91 15.02
C TYR A 199 4.92 -0.50 14.13
N GLU A 200 4.67 -0.30 12.84
CA GLU A 200 5.63 0.18 11.84
C GLU A 200 6.21 1.54 12.26
N ARG A 201 5.37 2.46 12.75
CA ARG A 201 5.83 3.75 13.27
C ARG A 201 6.82 3.55 14.41
N ALA A 202 6.49 2.68 15.37
CA ALA A 202 7.35 2.41 16.51
C ALA A 202 8.69 1.79 16.05
N LEU A 203 8.66 0.88 15.07
CA LEU A 203 9.86 0.31 14.45
C LEU A 203 10.72 1.37 13.77
N VAL A 204 10.12 2.23 12.95
CA VAL A 204 10.82 3.35 12.29
C VAL A 204 11.50 4.24 13.33
N LEU A 205 10.74 4.70 14.33
CA LEU A 205 11.24 5.60 15.39
C LEU A 205 12.40 4.96 16.18
N LYS A 206 12.26 3.69 16.57
CA LYS A 206 13.31 2.93 17.27
C LYS A 206 14.57 2.84 16.40
N LYS A 207 14.41 2.53 15.12
CA LYS A 207 15.52 2.30 14.19
C LYS A 207 16.32 3.57 13.87
N ILE A 208 15.65 4.71 13.74
CA ILE A 208 16.31 5.99 13.46
C ILE A 208 16.66 6.79 14.73
N GLY A 209 16.26 6.30 15.91
CA GLY A 209 16.48 6.98 17.20
C GLY A 209 15.73 8.30 17.32
N TRP A 210 14.53 8.41 16.76
CA TRP A 210 13.71 9.63 16.85
C TRP A 210 12.55 9.44 17.83
N SER A 211 12.13 10.54 18.47
CA SER A 211 10.84 10.59 19.16
C SER A 211 9.72 10.90 18.19
N LEU A 212 8.48 10.54 18.53
CA LEU A 212 7.30 10.91 17.75
C LEU A 212 7.21 12.43 17.54
N LYS A 213 7.50 13.22 18.58
CA LYS A 213 7.52 14.68 18.52
C LYS A 213 8.55 15.21 17.51
N ARG A 214 9.70 14.55 17.38
CA ARG A 214 10.71 14.90 16.37
C ARG A 214 10.20 14.59 14.96
N LEU A 215 9.57 13.42 14.77
CA LEU A 215 8.98 13.02 13.50
C LEU A 215 7.90 14.02 13.04
N GLU A 216 6.95 14.38 13.91
CA GLU A 216 5.87 15.34 13.63
C GLU A 216 6.35 16.77 13.38
N ARG A 217 7.58 17.12 13.80
CA ARG A 217 8.24 18.39 13.46
C ARG A 217 9.02 18.32 12.15
N THR A 218 9.36 17.11 11.70
CA THR A 218 10.20 16.87 10.52
C THR A 218 9.36 16.68 9.27
N VAL A 219 8.22 15.99 9.38
CA VAL A 219 7.29 15.70 8.28
C VAL A 219 6.06 16.58 8.43
N GLU A 220 5.62 17.23 7.35
CA GLU A 220 4.47 18.16 7.36
C GLU A 220 3.18 17.49 7.86
N THR A 221 2.93 16.25 7.42
CA THR A 221 1.78 15.46 7.86
C THR A 221 2.18 14.01 8.14
N VAL A 222 1.95 13.57 9.38
CA VAL A 222 2.16 12.18 9.82
C VAL A 222 0.81 11.51 10.01
N ILE A 223 0.62 10.38 9.35
CA ILE A 223 -0.61 9.60 9.40
C ILE A 223 -0.29 8.26 10.04
N THR A 224 -1.00 7.91 11.10
CA THR A 224 -0.90 6.58 11.73
C THR A 224 -2.25 5.89 11.67
N THR A 225 -2.33 4.76 10.98
CA THR A 225 -3.51 3.89 11.01
C THR A 225 -3.49 2.99 12.23
N LEU A 226 -4.66 2.75 12.83
CA LEU A 226 -4.85 2.00 14.08
C LEU A 226 -5.86 0.85 13.91
N GLY A 227 -5.98 0.32 12.69
CA GLY A 227 -6.95 -0.74 12.36
C GLY A 227 -8.39 -0.33 12.73
N PRO A 228 -9.12 -1.17 13.50
CA PRO A 228 -10.49 -0.86 13.93
C PRO A 228 -10.64 0.43 14.75
N GLN A 229 -9.57 0.93 15.36
CA GLN A 229 -9.58 2.19 16.11
C GLN A 229 -9.50 3.43 15.21
N GLY A 230 -9.33 3.25 13.90
CA GLY A 230 -9.30 4.33 12.91
C GLY A 230 -7.90 4.84 12.61
N SER A 231 -7.68 6.14 12.68
CA SER A 231 -6.39 6.75 12.39
C SER A 231 -6.15 8.05 13.16
N ILE A 232 -4.88 8.43 13.27
CA ILE A 232 -4.43 9.72 13.78
C ILE A 232 -3.70 10.45 12.67
N VAL A 233 -4.09 11.70 12.41
CA VAL A 233 -3.39 12.60 11.51
C VAL A 233 -2.78 13.74 12.30
N SER A 234 -1.46 13.84 12.30
CA SER A 234 -0.71 14.90 12.96
C SER A 234 -0.15 15.87 11.91
N SER A 235 -0.48 17.15 12.02
CA SER A 235 0.07 18.21 11.15
C SER A 235 0.04 19.56 11.86
N ALA A 236 1.07 20.38 11.65
CA ALA A 236 1.19 21.73 12.23
C ALA A 236 0.91 21.78 13.75
N GLY A 237 1.39 20.78 14.50
CA GLY A 237 1.20 20.67 15.95
C GLY A 237 -0.21 20.24 16.40
N LYS A 238 -1.14 20.01 15.48
CA LYS A 238 -2.48 19.47 15.76
C LYS A 238 -2.51 17.97 15.50
N ARG A 239 -3.28 17.23 16.31
CA ARG A 239 -3.57 15.81 16.12
C ARG A 239 -5.06 15.63 15.95
N ILE A 240 -5.46 14.97 14.88
CA ILE A 240 -6.84 14.70 14.51
C ILE A 240 -7.06 13.19 14.63
N HIS A 241 -7.97 12.78 15.51
CA HIS A 241 -8.39 11.39 15.62
C HIS A 241 -9.60 11.17 14.72
N VAL A 242 -9.49 10.21 13.81
CA VAL A 242 -10.58 9.82 12.90
C VAL A 242 -10.97 8.39 13.18
N ARG A 243 -12.22 8.18 13.59
CA ARG A 243 -12.79 6.84 13.78
C ARG A 243 -12.81 6.06 12.47
N ALA A 244 -12.60 4.75 12.56
CA ALA A 244 -12.76 3.85 11.42
C ALA A 244 -14.20 3.94 10.86
N ALA A 245 -14.32 3.79 9.54
CA ALA A 245 -15.61 3.56 8.92
C ALA A 245 -16.03 2.11 9.20
N ARG A 246 -17.31 1.89 9.45
CA ARG A 246 -17.82 0.57 9.82
C ARG A 246 -17.98 -0.31 8.57
N PRO A 247 -17.27 -1.43 8.44
CA PRO A 247 -17.49 -2.36 7.34
C PRO A 247 -18.87 -3.03 7.48
N GLN A 248 -19.45 -3.47 6.35
CA GLN A 248 -20.65 -4.31 6.31
C GLN A 248 -20.34 -5.76 6.69
N SER A 249 -19.13 -6.22 6.39
CA SER A 249 -18.60 -7.53 6.72
C SER A 249 -17.09 -7.45 6.81
N GLU A 250 -16.48 -8.29 7.64
CA GLU A 250 -15.03 -8.39 7.78
C GLU A 250 -14.59 -9.71 7.14
N LEU A 251 -14.28 -9.66 5.84
CA LEU A 251 -13.90 -10.86 5.08
C LEU A 251 -12.38 -11.01 4.97
N ASP A 252 -11.67 -9.94 4.61
CA ASP A 252 -10.23 -9.97 4.43
C ASP A 252 -9.62 -8.57 4.65
N PRO A 253 -8.79 -8.37 5.68
CA PRO A 253 -8.19 -7.06 5.95
C PRO A 253 -7.04 -6.70 5.01
N THR A 254 -6.60 -7.63 4.15
CA THR A 254 -5.46 -7.42 3.25
C THR A 254 -5.73 -6.26 2.28
N GLY A 255 -4.75 -5.37 2.13
CA GLY A 255 -4.88 -4.20 1.25
C GLY A 255 -5.72 -3.04 1.80
N ALA A 256 -6.35 -3.19 2.98
CA ALA A 256 -7.12 -2.09 3.61
C ALA A 256 -6.25 -0.85 3.85
N GLY A 257 -4.97 -1.03 4.20
CA GLY A 257 -4.01 0.05 4.35
C GLY A 257 -3.69 0.77 3.03
N ASP A 258 -3.62 0.03 1.92
CA ASP A 258 -3.39 0.59 0.58
C ASP A 258 -4.62 1.38 0.10
N ALA A 259 -5.81 0.83 0.32
CA ALA A 259 -7.06 1.53 0.03
C ALA A 259 -7.24 2.78 0.90
N PHE A 260 -6.83 2.74 2.18
CA PHE A 260 -6.79 3.93 3.04
C PHE A 260 -5.91 5.02 2.45
N ARG A 261 -4.68 4.67 2.01
CA ARG A 261 -3.73 5.62 1.40
C ARG A 261 -4.35 6.24 0.14
N ALA A 262 -4.97 5.43 -0.71
CA ALA A 262 -5.63 5.91 -1.92
C ALA A 262 -6.80 6.85 -1.62
N GLY A 263 -7.68 6.50 -0.67
CA GLY A 263 -8.80 7.34 -0.24
C GLY A 263 -8.32 8.67 0.36
N PHE A 264 -7.30 8.63 1.22
CA PHE A 264 -6.67 9.82 1.77
C PHE A 264 -6.12 10.73 0.66
N LEU A 265 -5.32 10.17 -0.25
CA LEU A 265 -4.68 10.93 -1.32
C LEU A 265 -5.71 11.52 -2.29
N ALA A 266 -6.78 10.79 -2.60
CA ALA A 266 -7.83 11.31 -3.46
C ALA A 266 -8.45 12.58 -2.88
N ALA A 267 -8.87 12.58 -1.61
CA ALA A 267 -9.41 13.78 -0.98
C ALA A 267 -8.35 14.89 -0.82
N TYR A 268 -7.13 14.53 -0.41
CA TYR A 268 -6.02 15.47 -0.24
C TYR A 268 -5.70 16.24 -1.53
N LEU A 269 -5.64 15.55 -2.68
CA LEU A 269 -5.36 16.16 -3.97
C LEU A 269 -6.51 17.04 -4.51
N HIS A 270 -7.73 16.83 -4.02
CA HIS A 270 -8.88 17.72 -4.28
C HIS A 270 -8.96 18.91 -3.30
N GLY A 271 -7.95 19.08 -2.42
CA GLY A 271 -7.87 20.22 -1.51
C GLY A 271 -8.77 20.11 -0.27
N HIS A 272 -9.30 18.92 0.03
CA HIS A 272 -10.07 18.70 1.25
C HIS A 272 -9.18 18.78 2.51
N ALA A 273 -9.80 19.09 3.65
CA ALA A 273 -9.13 19.07 4.94
C ALA A 273 -8.59 17.67 5.29
N LEU A 274 -7.51 17.62 6.08
CA LEU A 274 -6.86 16.37 6.49
C LEU A 274 -7.82 15.38 7.18
N GLU A 275 -8.77 15.89 7.97
CA GLU A 275 -9.80 15.06 8.60
C GLU A 275 -10.71 14.39 7.57
N THR A 276 -11.20 15.16 6.57
CA THR A 276 -11.98 14.64 5.45
C THR A 276 -11.19 13.61 4.65
N ALA A 277 -9.90 13.85 4.44
CA ALA A 277 -9.02 12.90 3.76
C ALA A 277 -8.89 11.58 4.52
N ALA A 278 -8.61 11.62 5.82
CA ALA A 278 -8.55 10.41 6.65
C ALA A 278 -9.89 9.67 6.70
N ARG A 279 -11.02 10.39 6.77
CA ARG A 279 -12.35 9.79 6.73
C ARG A 279 -12.62 9.08 5.40
N LEU A 280 -12.26 9.68 4.25
CA LEU A 280 -12.39 9.02 2.96
C LEU A 280 -11.46 7.79 2.85
N GLY A 281 -10.24 7.89 3.37
CA GLY A 281 -9.33 6.75 3.51
C GLY A 281 -9.99 5.61 4.30
N SER A 282 -10.61 5.92 5.44
CA SER A 282 -11.33 4.92 6.24
C SER A 282 -12.49 4.26 5.50
N VAL A 283 -13.26 5.01 4.69
CA VAL A 283 -14.34 4.42 3.89
C VAL A 283 -13.80 3.50 2.79
N ALA A 284 -12.73 3.91 2.08
CA ALA A 284 -12.10 3.07 1.06
C ALA A 284 -11.53 1.78 1.65
N ALA A 285 -10.92 1.86 2.85
CA ALA A 285 -10.48 0.70 3.60
C ALA A 285 -11.64 -0.25 3.94
N ALA A 286 -12.77 0.27 4.41
CA ALA A 286 -13.95 -0.55 4.72
C ALA A 286 -14.45 -1.35 3.50
N TYR A 287 -14.52 -0.72 2.32
CA TYR A 287 -14.89 -1.43 1.08
C TYR A 287 -13.93 -2.57 0.73
N THR A 288 -12.65 -2.43 1.08
CA THR A 288 -11.64 -3.47 0.84
C THR A 288 -11.80 -4.62 1.83
N VAL A 289 -11.97 -4.30 3.12
CA VAL A 289 -12.20 -5.28 4.19
C VAL A 289 -13.42 -6.18 3.93
N GLU A 290 -14.43 -5.63 3.26
CA GLU A 290 -15.68 -6.31 2.88
C GLU A 290 -15.51 -7.35 1.75
N ARG A 291 -14.31 -7.49 1.16
CA ARG A 291 -14.07 -8.38 0.01
C ARG A 291 -12.76 -9.15 0.18
N PHE A 292 -12.77 -10.40 -0.26
CA PHE A 292 -11.56 -11.21 -0.34
C PHE A 292 -10.64 -10.69 -1.45
N GLY A 293 -9.36 -10.45 -1.14
CA GLY A 293 -8.37 -9.91 -2.07
C GLY A 293 -8.33 -8.38 -2.11
N THR A 294 -7.20 -7.85 -2.56
CA THR A 294 -6.85 -6.42 -2.40
C THR A 294 -7.43 -5.50 -3.48
N GLN A 295 -7.82 -6.05 -4.63
CA GLN A 295 -8.33 -5.31 -5.81
C GLN A 295 -9.72 -5.77 -6.27
N THR A 296 -10.50 -6.38 -5.37
CA THR A 296 -11.82 -6.93 -5.70
C THR A 296 -12.98 -6.03 -5.28
N HIS A 297 -12.70 -5.02 -4.45
CA HIS A 297 -13.66 -4.01 -4.05
C HIS A 297 -14.07 -3.12 -5.23
N ARG A 298 -15.34 -2.67 -5.21
CA ARG A 298 -15.92 -1.80 -6.24
C ARG A 298 -16.91 -0.84 -5.60
N PHE A 299 -16.90 0.41 -6.04
CA PHE A 299 -17.89 1.41 -5.68
C PHE A 299 -17.98 2.46 -6.78
N SER A 300 -19.14 3.11 -6.89
CA SER A 300 -19.27 4.35 -7.66
C SER A 300 -18.94 5.55 -6.78
N ARG A 301 -18.68 6.72 -7.38
CA ARG A 301 -18.50 7.99 -6.64
C ARG A 301 -19.70 8.29 -5.74
N ALA A 302 -20.92 8.04 -6.21
CA ALA A 302 -22.14 8.22 -5.43
C ALA A 302 -22.21 7.25 -4.25
N ALA A 303 -21.85 5.98 -4.46
CA ALA A 303 -21.88 4.96 -3.41
C ALA A 303 -20.89 5.28 -2.28
N ILE A 304 -19.65 5.64 -2.62
CA ILE A 304 -18.65 5.97 -1.60
C ILE A 304 -18.98 7.29 -0.87
N ALA A 305 -19.53 8.29 -1.56
CA ALA A 305 -19.99 9.52 -0.92
C ALA A 305 -21.18 9.27 0.03
N LYS A 306 -22.12 8.39 -0.34
CA LYS A 306 -23.21 7.95 0.54
C LYS A 306 -22.66 7.22 1.77
N ARG A 307 -21.74 6.28 1.59
CA ARG A 307 -21.08 5.54 2.67
C ARG A 307 -20.31 6.46 3.62
N TYR A 308 -19.66 7.49 3.08
CA TYR A 308 -19.02 8.55 3.85
C TYR A 308 -20.05 9.33 4.70
N GLN A 309 -21.19 9.72 4.11
CA GLN A 309 -22.24 10.43 4.83
C GLN A 309 -22.87 9.58 5.94
N GLU A 310 -23.10 8.29 5.70
CA GLU A 310 -23.59 7.35 6.71
C GLU A 310 -22.60 7.23 7.89
N ASN A 311 -21.29 7.18 7.60
CA ASN A 311 -20.25 7.05 8.61
C ASN A 311 -19.88 8.35 9.31
N TYR A 312 -20.07 9.52 8.72
CA TYR A 312 -19.54 10.77 9.32
C TYR A 312 -20.57 11.90 9.40
N ARG A 313 -21.81 11.68 8.97
CA ARG A 313 -22.91 12.66 8.94
C ARG A 313 -22.53 13.96 8.21
N GLN A 314 -21.66 13.85 7.21
CA GLN A 314 -21.17 14.96 6.40
C GLN A 314 -21.22 14.57 4.92
N ARG A 315 -21.45 15.56 4.04
CA ARG A 315 -21.41 15.33 2.60
C ARG A 315 -19.98 15.45 2.08
N LEU A 316 -19.65 14.63 1.10
CA LEU A 316 -18.38 14.65 0.39
C LEU A 316 -18.63 14.86 -1.10
N THR A 317 -17.89 15.78 -1.71
CA THR A 317 -17.90 16.03 -3.16
C THR A 317 -16.55 15.60 -3.74
N LEU A 318 -16.58 14.70 -4.73
CA LEU A 318 -15.44 14.06 -5.40
C LEU A 318 -15.44 14.30 -6.91
#